data_AF-A0A935A5M5-F1
#
_entry.id   AF-A0A935A5M5-F1
#
_cell.length_a   1.000
_cell.length_b   1.000
_cell.length_c   1.000
_cell.angle_alpha   90.00
_cell.angle_beta   90.00
_cell.angle_gamma   90.00
#
_symmetry.space_group_name_H-M   'P 1'
#
loop_
_entity.id
_entity.type
_entity.pdbx_description
1 polymer ?
#
loop_
_entity_poly.entity_id
_entity_poly.type
_entity_poly.pdbx_seq_one_letter_code
_entity_poly.pdbx_strand_id
1 'polypeptide(L)'
;MKYFFISITVIGATLAGSFNMAGSVLSQDTSSAGAMLTTPVEPLQETTGETTPFVDLVGVQEINFQPGVEAENPAYAFGNPAGCAASAPNPSPEEMLAKVQQDLGDSIVLNDLREFYIWNGPLGTMLNVTDDPFVYEFRIKMYQSPQTYQADQLVTTFLTNGFVVWLRKNANGLHLLAVPMTPGALESSWAGYITAYWQINGYPQDETIVPILKKLPCHWVIDQGYVGNETLQQMFDFNWQIPDYLSAGRQYLASNCQEANRISQEEIGFWDASSMCGPLAWTIIKDANGFPYRIGDWYADASIFTAANPKWNGRPWLGFDPETYDVFHTDTPMPGYDFAANGDLHTGDILYSYSTLYQSPDERFDHIFMVAGVDENNARISISNMIQNLPTYDCFIREITLYTPGDLANGVINKEWNSYENGRTGVMGFDIFRWKWQTHHLEGQAREYTVRFGDTLETIAFDWKIPPQSIADANHIRLTDQLLPGQTITLPQPEPGYK
;
A
#
# COMPACT_ATOMS: atom_id res chain seq x y z
N MET A 1 -22.68 13.12 29.61
CA MET A 1 -22.24 13.48 30.98
C MET A 1 -21.61 14.87 30.96
N LYS A 2 -21.70 15.65 32.04
CA LYS A 2 -21.02 16.95 32.16
C LYS A 2 -19.58 16.74 32.61
N TYR A 3 -18.60 17.27 31.87
CA TYR A 3 -17.20 17.30 32.31
C TYR A 3 -16.87 18.62 33.00
N PHE A 4 -16.10 18.54 34.09
CA PHE A 4 -15.63 19.66 34.87
C PHE A 4 -14.31 20.19 34.30
N PHE A 5 -14.20 21.50 34.10
CA PHE A 5 -12.92 22.16 33.85
C PHE A 5 -12.16 22.34 35.16
N ILE A 6 -10.84 22.07 35.16
CA ILE A 6 -9.90 22.53 36.18
C ILE A 6 -8.78 23.28 35.46
N SER A 7 -8.71 24.59 35.68
CA SER A 7 -7.63 25.43 35.16
C SER A 7 -6.38 25.30 36.03
N ILE A 8 -5.21 25.14 35.41
CA ILE A 8 -3.91 25.20 36.11
C ILE A 8 -3.29 26.58 35.86
N THR A 9 -2.94 27.26 36.96
CA THR A 9 -2.37 28.60 36.96
C THR A 9 -0.88 28.58 36.63
N VAL A 10 -0.47 29.37 35.64
CA VAL A 10 0.95 29.61 35.32
C VAL A 10 1.59 30.50 36.39
N ILE A 11 2.71 30.07 36.96
CA ILE A 11 3.60 30.92 37.78
C ILE A 11 4.87 31.17 36.95
N GLY A 12 5.04 32.42 36.50
CA GLY A 12 6.23 32.85 35.79
C GLY A 12 7.39 33.17 36.74
N ALA A 13 8.61 32.79 36.35
CA ALA A 13 9.84 33.26 36.96
C ALA A 13 10.73 33.89 35.89
N THR A 14 10.85 35.21 35.92
CA THR A 14 11.74 35.99 35.05
C THR A 14 13.17 35.92 35.54
N LEU A 15 14.11 35.58 34.66
CA LEU A 15 15.53 35.87 34.86
C LEU A 15 16.08 36.56 33.62
N ALA A 16 16.61 37.77 33.82
CA ALA A 16 17.20 38.57 32.76
C ALA A 16 18.67 38.17 32.54
N GLY A 17 19.07 38.01 31.28
CA GLY A 17 20.45 37.83 30.83
C GLY A 17 20.74 38.77 29.68
N SER A 18 21.80 39.56 29.79
CA SER A 18 22.00 40.75 28.96
C SER A 18 22.48 40.46 27.53
N PHE A 19 21.96 41.23 26.57
CA PHE A 19 22.52 41.36 25.22
C PHE A 19 23.97 41.85 25.25
N ASN A 20 24.80 41.31 24.34
CA ASN A 20 25.94 42.03 23.77
C ASN A 20 25.84 41.97 22.24
N MET A 21 25.96 43.14 21.61
CA MET A 21 25.99 43.32 20.16
C MET A 21 27.39 43.80 19.73
N ALA A 22 27.61 43.79 18.41
CA ALA A 22 28.79 44.27 17.67
C ALA A 22 30.02 43.33 17.70
N GLY A 23 30.76 43.19 16.60
CA GLY A 23 30.62 43.88 15.30
C GLY A 23 31.31 43.16 14.15
N SER A 24 31.00 43.60 12.93
CA SER A 24 31.53 43.15 11.64
C SER A 24 32.97 43.63 11.39
N VAL A 25 33.48 43.42 10.15
CA VAL A 25 34.79 43.82 9.51
C VAL A 25 35.62 42.56 9.17
N LEU A 26 36.20 42.35 7.97
CA LEU A 26 36.38 43.16 6.73
C LEU A 26 36.30 42.26 5.46
N SER A 27 36.29 42.88 4.28
CA SER A 27 36.22 42.29 2.93
C SER A 27 37.58 42.22 2.19
N GLN A 28 37.55 41.86 0.90
CA GLN A 28 38.65 41.83 -0.10
C GLN A 28 39.55 40.56 -0.04
N ASP A 29 40.10 39.99 -1.12
CA ASP A 29 39.89 40.07 -2.59
C ASP A 29 40.58 38.80 -3.21
N THR A 30 40.58 38.44 -4.52
CA THR A 30 40.25 39.13 -5.79
C THR A 30 39.64 38.13 -6.83
N SER A 31 39.68 38.46 -8.13
CA SER A 31 39.16 37.73 -9.31
C SER A 31 40.15 36.78 -10.02
N SER A 32 39.63 35.86 -10.85
CA SER A 32 40.00 35.74 -12.29
C SER A 32 39.03 34.82 -13.05
N ALA A 33 38.97 34.93 -14.37
CA ALA A 33 37.95 34.31 -15.22
C ALA A 33 38.52 33.71 -16.52
N GLY A 34 37.74 32.86 -17.18
CA GLY A 34 37.98 32.32 -18.54
C GLY A 34 38.11 30.80 -18.58
N ALA A 35 37.66 30.09 -19.62
CA ALA A 35 36.89 30.52 -20.79
C ALA A 35 36.11 29.35 -21.40
N MET A 36 35.10 29.65 -22.22
CA MET A 36 34.33 28.67 -23.00
C MET A 36 35.19 28.03 -24.11
N LEU A 37 34.88 26.79 -24.49
CA LEU A 37 35.32 26.19 -25.76
C LEU A 37 34.10 25.64 -26.51
N THR A 38 33.82 26.24 -27.66
CA THR A 38 32.78 25.83 -28.61
C THR A 38 33.35 24.91 -29.68
N THR A 39 32.54 23.95 -30.15
CA THR A 39 32.86 23.08 -31.28
C THR A 39 32.78 23.81 -32.63
N PRO A 40 33.56 23.39 -33.64
CA PRO A 40 33.30 23.68 -35.04
C PRO A 40 32.64 22.48 -35.75
N VAL A 41 31.71 22.78 -36.66
CA VAL A 41 31.12 21.84 -37.63
C VAL A 41 31.52 22.32 -39.03
N GLU A 42 31.91 21.42 -39.92
CA GLU A 42 32.19 21.72 -41.33
C GLU A 42 31.59 20.62 -42.24
N PRO A 43 31.10 20.91 -43.48
CA PRO A 43 30.03 20.08 -44.08
C PRO A 43 30.33 19.46 -45.48
N LEU A 44 29.44 18.52 -45.85
CA LEU A 44 29.03 18.09 -47.21
C LEU A 44 30.01 17.34 -48.13
N GLN A 45 29.57 16.16 -48.62
CA GLN A 45 29.46 15.90 -50.07
C GLN A 45 28.58 14.66 -50.40
N GLU A 46 27.66 14.81 -51.35
CA GLU A 46 26.96 13.70 -52.03
C GLU A 46 27.82 13.13 -53.17
N THR A 47 27.71 11.82 -53.45
CA THR A 47 27.98 11.26 -54.78
C THR A 47 27.07 10.06 -55.08
N THR A 48 26.74 9.89 -56.36
CA THR A 48 25.84 8.87 -56.93
C THR A 48 26.63 7.78 -57.67
N GLY A 49 26.07 6.57 -57.85
CA GLY A 49 26.72 5.56 -58.72
C GLY A 49 26.18 4.12 -58.64
N GLU A 50 25.65 3.65 -59.76
CA GLU A 50 24.94 2.38 -60.02
C GLU A 50 25.72 1.03 -59.94
N THR A 51 24.96 -0.02 -59.55
CA THR A 51 24.82 -1.40 -60.11
C THR A 51 25.96 -2.47 -60.18
N THR A 52 25.78 -3.52 -59.34
CA THR A 52 25.75 -4.99 -59.61
C THR A 52 26.91 -5.75 -60.32
N PRO A 53 26.93 -7.11 -60.32
CA PRO A 53 26.42 -8.12 -59.34
C PRO A 53 27.51 -9.15 -58.91
N PHE A 54 27.27 -9.99 -57.88
CA PHE A 54 27.71 -11.41 -57.92
C PHE A 54 26.97 -12.34 -56.93
N VAL A 55 26.20 -13.26 -57.53
CA VAL A 55 25.74 -14.62 -57.13
C VAL A 55 25.59 -15.01 -55.64
N ASP A 56 24.32 -15.29 -55.34
CA ASP A 56 23.69 -16.02 -54.25
C ASP A 56 24.29 -17.41 -53.89
N LEU A 57 24.25 -17.78 -52.60
CA LEU A 57 24.26 -19.17 -52.09
C LEU A 57 24.11 -19.20 -50.55
N VAL A 58 22.87 -19.30 -50.04
CA VAL A 58 22.42 -20.30 -49.03
C VAL A 58 20.88 -20.19 -48.97
N GLY A 59 20.18 -21.32 -49.13
CA GLY A 59 18.73 -21.34 -49.31
C GLY A 59 17.93 -20.87 -48.08
N VAL A 60 17.01 -19.93 -48.32
CA VAL A 60 15.95 -19.59 -47.38
C VAL A 60 14.85 -20.65 -47.47
N GLN A 61 14.53 -21.26 -46.33
CA GLN A 61 13.34 -22.09 -46.20
C GLN A 61 12.13 -21.15 -46.06
N GLU A 62 11.18 -21.18 -47.01
CA GLU A 62 9.98 -20.34 -46.95
C GLU A 62 9.15 -20.67 -45.70
N ILE A 63 9.23 -19.80 -44.68
CA ILE A 63 8.29 -19.82 -43.56
C ILE A 63 7.00 -19.22 -44.08
N ASN A 64 6.06 -20.10 -44.42
CA ASN A 64 4.76 -19.75 -44.96
C ASN A 64 3.92 -19.02 -43.89
N PHE A 65 3.95 -17.69 -43.91
CA PHE A 65 3.20 -16.84 -42.97
C PHE A 65 1.70 -17.03 -43.21
N GLN A 66 1.01 -17.72 -42.29
CA GLN A 66 -0.45 -17.73 -42.28
C GLN A 66 -0.96 -16.37 -41.78
N PRO A 67 -1.81 -15.64 -42.54
CA PRO A 67 -2.49 -14.48 -42.02
C PRO A 67 -3.69 -14.93 -41.18
N GLY A 68 -3.65 -14.62 -39.89
CA GLY A 68 -4.63 -14.98 -38.86
C GLY A 68 -3.88 -15.20 -37.55
N VAL A 69 -4.15 -14.47 -36.48
CA VAL A 69 -5.47 -14.02 -36.00
C VAL A 69 -5.50 -12.49 -35.89
N GLU A 70 -6.59 -11.83 -36.32
CA GLU A 70 -6.84 -10.44 -35.91
C GLU A 70 -6.96 -10.41 -34.39
N ALA A 71 -6.15 -9.59 -33.71
CA ALA A 71 -6.25 -9.45 -32.27
C ALA A 71 -7.66 -8.90 -31.93
N GLU A 72 -8.56 -9.78 -31.50
CA GLU A 72 -9.83 -9.39 -30.92
C GLU A 72 -9.52 -8.43 -29.77
N ASN A 73 -9.97 -7.19 -29.91
CA ASN A 73 -9.81 -6.18 -28.88
C ASN A 73 -10.53 -6.72 -27.64
N PRO A 74 -9.82 -7.02 -26.53
CA PRO A 74 -10.38 -7.83 -25.47
C PRO A 74 -11.60 -7.12 -24.86
N ALA A 75 -12.71 -7.86 -24.72
CA ALA A 75 -13.97 -7.29 -24.23
C ALA A 75 -13.86 -6.69 -22.81
N TYR A 76 -12.84 -7.10 -22.06
CA TYR A 76 -12.54 -6.69 -20.69
C TYR A 76 -11.07 -6.28 -20.59
N ALA A 77 -10.77 -5.33 -19.70
CA ALA A 77 -9.41 -4.83 -19.46
C ALA A 77 -8.55 -5.71 -18.54
N PHE A 78 -9.11 -6.84 -18.07
CA PHE A 78 -8.48 -7.78 -17.13
C PHE A 78 -9.02 -9.20 -17.36
N GLY A 79 -8.24 -10.24 -17.02
CA GLY A 79 -8.71 -11.64 -17.06
C GLY A 79 -9.85 -11.90 -16.07
N ASN A 80 -10.71 -12.91 -16.30
CA ASN A 80 -11.81 -13.19 -15.36
C ASN A 80 -11.22 -13.60 -14.00
N PRO A 81 -11.54 -12.93 -12.88
CA PRO A 81 -10.89 -13.21 -11.60
C PRO A 81 -10.93 -14.68 -11.19
N ALA A 82 -9.85 -15.17 -10.60
CA ALA A 82 -9.69 -16.59 -10.28
C ALA A 82 -10.82 -17.10 -9.36
N GLY A 83 -11.53 -18.15 -9.79
CA GLY A 83 -12.68 -18.70 -9.09
C GLY A 83 -14.04 -18.15 -9.55
N CYS A 84 -14.09 -17.07 -10.33
CA CYS A 84 -15.31 -16.62 -11.00
C CYS A 84 -15.82 -17.64 -12.01
N ALA A 85 -17.14 -17.81 -12.09
CA ALA A 85 -17.79 -18.52 -13.18
C ALA A 85 -17.59 -17.80 -14.52
N ALA A 86 -17.61 -18.54 -15.64
CA ALA A 86 -17.54 -18.00 -17.00
C ALA A 86 -18.87 -17.39 -17.50
N SER A 87 -19.95 -17.58 -16.76
CA SER A 87 -21.28 -17.02 -17.03
C SER A 87 -22.00 -16.73 -15.72
N ALA A 88 -23.07 -15.94 -15.77
CA ALA A 88 -23.87 -15.65 -14.59
C ALA A 88 -24.35 -16.94 -13.90
N PRO A 89 -24.14 -17.10 -12.59
CA PRO A 89 -24.60 -18.27 -11.85
C PRO A 89 -26.14 -18.26 -11.79
N ASN A 90 -26.75 -19.38 -12.19
CA ASN A 90 -28.19 -19.65 -12.02
C ASN A 90 -28.56 -20.75 -10.98
N PRO A 91 -27.78 -21.01 -9.91
CA PRO A 91 -28.23 -21.83 -8.78
C PRO A 91 -29.04 -20.97 -7.77
N SER A 92 -29.63 -21.59 -6.74
CA SER A 92 -30.28 -20.84 -5.66
C SER A 92 -29.25 -20.13 -4.75
N PRO A 93 -29.64 -19.06 -4.02
CA PRO A 93 -28.76 -18.42 -3.03
C PRO A 93 -28.17 -19.38 -1.97
N GLU A 94 -28.91 -20.42 -1.58
CA GLU A 94 -28.42 -21.47 -0.68
C GLU A 94 -27.36 -22.36 -1.34
N GLU A 95 -27.53 -22.68 -2.62
CA GLU A 95 -26.53 -23.42 -3.41
C GLU A 95 -25.27 -22.57 -3.65
N MET A 96 -25.42 -21.26 -3.87
CA MET A 96 -24.28 -20.30 -3.92
C MET A 96 -23.53 -20.30 -2.58
N LEU A 97 -24.25 -20.22 -1.46
CA LEU A 97 -23.63 -20.24 -0.13
C LEU A 97 -22.93 -21.58 0.16
N ALA A 98 -23.52 -22.70 -0.26
CA ALA A 98 -22.90 -24.02 -0.14
C ALA A 98 -21.58 -24.11 -0.94
N LYS A 99 -21.52 -23.48 -2.12
CA LYS A 99 -20.29 -23.37 -2.92
C LYS A 99 -19.24 -22.48 -2.25
N VAL A 100 -19.63 -21.34 -1.65
CA VAL A 100 -18.72 -20.52 -0.83
C VAL A 100 -18.15 -21.34 0.33
N GLN A 101 -18.98 -22.11 1.04
CA GLN A 101 -18.51 -22.99 2.13
C GLN A 101 -17.53 -24.06 1.62
N GLN A 102 -17.74 -24.60 0.42
CA GLN A 102 -16.81 -25.54 -0.20
C GLN A 102 -15.45 -24.89 -0.50
N ASP A 103 -15.44 -23.66 -1.02
CA ASP A 103 -14.21 -22.94 -1.40
C ASP A 103 -13.41 -22.43 -0.20
N LEU A 104 -14.07 -22.09 0.91
CA LEU A 104 -13.43 -21.72 2.18
C LEU A 104 -12.87 -22.92 2.95
N GLY A 105 -13.29 -24.13 2.61
CA GLY A 105 -12.96 -25.36 3.33
C GLY A 105 -13.37 -25.37 4.81
N ASP A 106 -12.76 -26.26 5.59
CA ASP A 106 -13.14 -26.49 7.00
C ASP A 106 -12.63 -25.41 7.98
N SER A 107 -11.81 -24.46 7.51
CA SER A 107 -11.25 -23.38 8.35
C SER A 107 -12.29 -22.37 8.85
N ILE A 108 -13.39 -22.19 8.11
CA ILE A 108 -14.47 -21.26 8.44
C ILE A 108 -15.80 -21.97 8.23
N VAL A 109 -16.51 -22.29 9.33
CA VAL A 109 -17.85 -22.89 9.28
C VAL A 109 -18.90 -21.76 9.29
N LEU A 110 -19.40 -21.40 8.10
CA LEU A 110 -20.32 -20.25 7.92
C LEU A 110 -21.61 -20.39 8.73
N ASN A 111 -22.14 -21.61 8.85
CA ASN A 111 -23.38 -21.88 9.57
C ASN A 111 -23.28 -21.52 11.07
N ASP A 112 -22.11 -21.70 11.69
CA ASP A 112 -21.87 -21.39 13.11
C ASP A 112 -21.70 -19.88 13.35
N LEU A 113 -21.51 -19.11 12.28
CA LEU A 113 -21.33 -17.64 12.30
C LEU A 113 -22.59 -16.90 11.84
N ARG A 114 -23.62 -17.61 11.38
CA ARG A 114 -24.84 -17.07 10.77
C ARG A 114 -25.63 -16.17 11.72
N GLU A 115 -25.94 -14.96 11.28
CA GLU A 115 -26.91 -14.06 11.92
C GLU A 115 -28.26 -14.11 11.17
N PHE A 116 -29.37 -14.08 11.92
CA PHE A 116 -30.75 -14.14 11.39
C PHE A 116 -31.58 -12.87 11.62
N TYR A 117 -31.05 -11.93 12.40
CA TYR A 117 -31.62 -10.60 12.60
C TYR A 117 -30.59 -9.56 12.15
N ILE A 118 -30.82 -8.96 11.00
CA ILE A 118 -29.84 -8.14 10.28
C ILE A 118 -30.33 -6.68 10.25
N TRP A 119 -29.44 -5.72 10.55
CA TRP A 119 -29.70 -4.29 10.35
C TRP A 119 -29.79 -3.97 8.86
N ASN A 120 -30.82 -3.25 8.43
CA ASN A 120 -30.89 -2.66 7.10
C ASN A 120 -30.88 -1.13 7.24
N GLY A 121 -29.72 -0.52 7.03
CA GLY A 121 -29.53 0.94 7.13
C GLY A 121 -30.47 1.77 6.26
N PRO A 122 -30.60 1.51 4.94
CA PRO A 122 -31.54 2.22 4.07
C PRO A 122 -33.01 2.20 4.51
N LEU A 123 -33.44 1.16 5.24
CA LEU A 123 -34.78 1.06 5.84
C LEU A 123 -34.83 1.54 7.31
N GLY A 124 -33.68 1.80 7.94
CA GLY A 124 -33.57 2.22 9.34
C GLY A 124 -34.12 1.20 10.34
N THR A 125 -34.09 -0.10 10.03
CA THR A 125 -34.70 -1.15 10.87
C THR A 125 -33.93 -2.47 10.87
N MET A 126 -34.12 -3.25 11.94
CA MET A 126 -33.76 -4.67 11.97
C MET A 126 -34.79 -5.50 11.18
N LEU A 127 -34.32 -6.46 10.40
CA LEU A 127 -35.14 -7.42 9.65
C LEU A 127 -34.86 -8.85 10.16
N ASN A 128 -35.89 -9.68 10.25
CA ASN A 128 -35.72 -11.13 10.39
C ASN A 128 -35.54 -11.72 8.99
N VAL A 129 -34.39 -12.33 8.74
CA VAL A 129 -33.96 -12.82 7.42
C VAL A 129 -33.92 -14.35 7.35
N THR A 130 -34.60 -15.03 8.27
CA THR A 130 -34.62 -16.51 8.33
C THR A 130 -35.05 -17.13 7.00
N ASP A 131 -36.02 -16.50 6.33
CA ASP A 131 -36.59 -16.92 5.04
C ASP A 131 -36.33 -15.87 3.92
N ASP A 132 -35.38 -14.94 4.11
CA ASP A 132 -35.01 -13.93 3.09
C ASP A 132 -33.82 -14.44 2.26
N PRO A 133 -34.02 -14.82 0.99
CA PRO A 133 -32.97 -15.38 0.14
C PRO A 133 -32.01 -14.31 -0.41
N PHE A 134 -32.30 -13.01 -0.21
CA PHE A 134 -31.54 -11.90 -0.77
C PHE A 134 -30.48 -11.33 0.17
N VAL A 135 -30.23 -11.95 1.33
CA VAL A 135 -29.21 -11.46 2.25
C VAL A 135 -28.63 -12.55 3.14
N TYR A 136 -27.33 -12.41 3.38
CA TYR A 136 -26.62 -13.20 4.34
C TYR A 136 -25.76 -12.32 5.25
N GLU A 137 -25.77 -12.57 6.57
CA GLU A 137 -24.79 -11.99 7.49
C GLU A 137 -24.11 -13.05 8.34
N PHE A 138 -22.80 -12.87 8.56
CA PHE A 138 -21.94 -13.76 9.32
C PHE A 138 -21.06 -12.98 10.29
N ARG A 139 -21.08 -13.33 11.58
CA ARG A 139 -20.23 -12.72 12.59
C ARG A 139 -18.76 -13.09 12.39
N ILE A 140 -17.93 -12.13 12.02
CA ILE A 140 -16.52 -12.35 11.78
C ILE A 140 -15.69 -12.07 13.04
N LYS A 141 -14.93 -13.08 13.49
CA LYS A 141 -13.95 -12.91 14.57
C LYS A 141 -12.59 -12.38 14.08
N MET A 142 -12.28 -12.58 12.80
CA MET A 142 -10.94 -12.34 12.25
C MET A 142 -10.56 -10.86 12.11
N TYR A 143 -11.49 -9.90 12.24
CA TYR A 143 -11.16 -8.47 12.19
C TYR A 143 -10.68 -7.90 13.55
N GLN A 144 -9.86 -8.70 14.23
CA GLN A 144 -8.99 -8.25 15.32
C GLN A 144 -7.55 -8.58 14.89
N SER A 145 -6.69 -7.56 14.86
CA SER A 145 -5.23 -7.71 14.75
C SER A 145 -4.77 -8.88 15.64
N PRO A 146 -4.16 -9.96 15.09
CA PRO A 146 -3.48 -10.00 13.80
C PRO A 146 -4.28 -10.49 12.58
N GLN A 147 -5.53 -10.93 12.72
CA GLN A 147 -6.19 -11.77 11.70
C GLN A 147 -6.92 -10.99 10.60
N THR A 148 -6.79 -9.67 10.55
CA THR A 148 -7.68 -8.81 9.73
C THR A 148 -7.52 -9.03 8.23
N TYR A 149 -6.36 -9.52 7.79
CA TYR A 149 -6.11 -9.99 6.43
C TYR A 149 -6.97 -11.21 6.02
N GLN A 150 -7.45 -12.04 6.96
CA GLN A 150 -8.30 -13.19 6.63
C GLN A 150 -9.66 -12.78 6.07
N ALA A 151 -10.07 -11.53 6.30
CA ALA A 151 -11.24 -10.95 5.65
C ALA A 151 -11.06 -10.85 4.11
N ASP A 152 -9.82 -10.75 3.61
CA ASP A 152 -9.54 -10.69 2.16
C ASP A 152 -9.97 -11.97 1.45
N GLN A 153 -9.51 -13.12 1.94
CA GLN A 153 -9.89 -14.43 1.41
C GLN A 153 -11.41 -14.62 1.50
N LEU A 154 -12.00 -14.30 2.66
CA LEU A 154 -13.42 -14.48 2.91
C LEU A 154 -14.28 -13.64 1.95
N VAL A 155 -14.04 -12.32 1.90
CA VAL A 155 -14.75 -11.38 1.01
C VAL A 155 -14.58 -11.81 -0.45
N THR A 156 -13.36 -12.11 -0.88
CA THR A 156 -13.08 -12.43 -2.28
C THR A 156 -13.71 -13.76 -2.71
N THR A 157 -13.78 -14.76 -1.81
CA THR A 157 -14.47 -16.04 -2.08
C THR A 157 -15.98 -15.86 -2.23
N PHE A 158 -16.61 -14.98 -1.45
CA PHE A 158 -18.02 -14.62 -1.64
C PHE A 158 -18.24 -13.85 -2.97
N LEU A 159 -17.39 -12.88 -3.30
CA LEU A 159 -17.52 -12.08 -4.53
C LEU A 159 -17.37 -12.94 -5.79
N THR A 160 -16.38 -13.84 -5.83
CA THR A 160 -16.16 -14.76 -6.97
C THR A 160 -17.31 -15.77 -7.16
N ASN A 161 -18.04 -16.09 -6.08
CA ASN A 161 -19.26 -16.89 -6.11
C ASN A 161 -20.56 -16.07 -6.31
N GLY A 162 -20.46 -14.78 -6.66
CA GLY A 162 -21.59 -13.97 -7.12
C GLY A 162 -22.39 -13.25 -6.03
N PHE A 163 -21.78 -13.00 -4.88
CA PHE A 163 -22.32 -12.05 -3.91
C PHE A 163 -21.73 -10.66 -4.12
N VAL A 164 -22.40 -9.61 -3.64
CA VAL A 164 -21.78 -8.34 -3.24
C VAL A 164 -21.53 -8.41 -1.74
N VAL A 165 -20.38 -7.93 -1.27
CA VAL A 165 -19.96 -8.09 0.13
C VAL A 165 -19.59 -6.76 0.76
N TRP A 166 -20.06 -6.55 1.99
CA TRP A 166 -19.73 -5.41 2.83
C TRP A 166 -19.28 -5.88 4.21
N LEU A 167 -18.18 -5.31 4.73
CA LEU A 167 -17.83 -5.46 6.13
C LEU A 167 -18.56 -4.41 6.97
N ARG A 168 -19.03 -4.80 8.16
CA ARG A 168 -19.80 -3.92 9.06
C ARG A 168 -19.25 -3.97 10.48
N LYS A 169 -19.39 -2.92 11.28
CA LYS A 169 -18.94 -2.89 12.68
C LYS A 169 -20.03 -2.30 13.56
N ASN A 170 -20.49 -3.08 14.54
CA ASN A 170 -21.50 -2.65 15.50
C ASN A 170 -21.11 -3.13 16.92
N ALA A 171 -22.00 -2.91 17.90
CA ALA A 171 -21.76 -3.27 19.30
C ALA A 171 -21.48 -4.77 19.53
N ASN A 172 -21.86 -5.65 18.59
CA ASN A 172 -21.70 -7.11 18.69
C ASN A 172 -20.43 -7.63 17.99
N GLY A 173 -19.65 -6.78 17.32
CA GLY A 173 -18.42 -7.15 16.63
C GLY A 173 -18.38 -6.74 15.15
N LEU A 174 -17.55 -7.43 14.35
CA LEU A 174 -17.51 -7.25 12.90
C LEU A 174 -18.49 -8.20 12.19
N HIS A 175 -19.32 -7.62 11.33
CA HIS A 175 -20.26 -8.18 10.36
C HIS A 175 -19.60 -8.53 9.01
N LEU A 176 -19.89 -9.67 8.37
CA LEU A 176 -19.85 -9.79 6.91
C LEU A 176 -21.28 -9.80 6.39
N LEU A 177 -21.69 -8.78 5.65
CA LEU A 177 -22.96 -8.77 4.93
C LEU A 177 -22.70 -9.18 3.46
N ALA A 178 -23.33 -10.25 2.99
CA ALA A 178 -23.27 -10.76 1.63
C ALA A 178 -24.66 -10.75 0.99
N VAL A 179 -24.79 -10.12 -0.18
CA VAL A 179 -26.05 -10.00 -0.94
C VAL A 179 -25.87 -10.74 -2.27
N PRO A 180 -26.57 -11.86 -2.52
CA PRO A 180 -26.42 -12.62 -3.76
C PRO A 180 -26.95 -11.80 -4.96
N MET A 181 -26.20 -11.80 -6.06
CA MET A 181 -26.60 -11.16 -7.32
C MET A 181 -27.45 -12.13 -8.16
N THR A 182 -28.63 -12.46 -7.65
CA THR A 182 -29.62 -13.34 -8.31
C THR A 182 -30.83 -12.55 -8.84
N PRO A 183 -31.65 -13.13 -9.73
CA PRO A 183 -32.91 -12.52 -10.15
C PRO A 183 -33.81 -12.18 -8.94
N GLY A 184 -34.36 -10.97 -8.91
CA GLY A 184 -35.14 -10.45 -7.76
C GLY A 184 -34.31 -9.65 -6.74
N ALA A 185 -32.98 -9.72 -6.76
CA ALA A 185 -32.14 -9.06 -5.76
C ALA A 185 -32.13 -7.53 -5.90
N LEU A 186 -32.28 -6.99 -7.12
CA LEU A 186 -32.40 -5.54 -7.37
C LEU A 186 -33.80 -4.98 -7.06
N GLU A 187 -34.80 -5.85 -6.91
CA GLU A 187 -36.15 -5.55 -6.46
C GLU A 187 -36.32 -5.71 -4.93
N SER A 188 -35.33 -6.29 -4.25
CA SER A 188 -35.33 -6.55 -2.81
C SER A 188 -34.99 -5.31 -1.96
N SER A 189 -35.19 -5.43 -0.65
CA SER A 189 -34.71 -4.47 0.36
C SER A 189 -33.19 -4.28 0.40
N TRP A 190 -32.42 -5.09 -0.35
CA TRP A 190 -30.96 -5.11 -0.36
C TRP A 190 -30.35 -4.54 -1.64
N ALA A 191 -31.18 -4.12 -2.62
CA ALA A 191 -30.75 -3.53 -3.89
C ALA A 191 -29.79 -2.32 -3.74
N GLY A 192 -29.97 -1.53 -2.67
CA GLY A 192 -29.09 -0.40 -2.34
C GLY A 192 -27.65 -0.81 -2.02
N TYR A 193 -27.43 -2.02 -1.50
CA TYR A 193 -26.10 -2.55 -1.20
C TYR A 193 -25.38 -3.06 -2.45
N ILE A 194 -26.12 -3.64 -3.40
CA ILE A 194 -25.59 -4.07 -4.70
C ILE A 194 -25.17 -2.84 -5.52
N THR A 195 -26.09 -1.89 -5.68
CA THR A 195 -25.89 -0.69 -6.51
C THR A 195 -24.81 0.24 -5.96
N ALA A 196 -24.71 0.39 -4.64
CA ALA A 196 -23.62 1.18 -4.02
C ALA A 196 -22.24 0.52 -4.16
N TYR A 197 -22.15 -0.82 -4.26
CA TYR A 197 -20.85 -1.48 -4.37
C TYR A 197 -20.18 -1.10 -5.70
N TRP A 198 -20.94 -1.14 -6.79
CA TRP A 198 -20.45 -0.84 -8.15
C TRP A 198 -20.45 0.67 -8.51
N GLN A 199 -20.11 1.52 -7.55
CA GLN A 199 -19.98 2.97 -7.69
C GLN A 199 -18.66 3.45 -7.05
N ILE A 200 -17.96 4.36 -7.72
CA ILE A 200 -16.60 4.83 -7.35
C ILE A 200 -16.50 5.26 -5.86
N ASN A 201 -17.46 6.05 -5.38
CA ASN A 201 -17.57 6.45 -3.97
C ASN A 201 -18.90 5.98 -3.34
N GLY A 202 -19.52 4.93 -3.90
CA GLY A 202 -20.80 4.44 -3.41
C GLY A 202 -20.67 3.69 -2.10
N TYR A 203 -21.53 4.05 -1.15
CA TYR A 203 -21.80 3.34 0.09
C TYR A 203 -23.33 3.28 0.28
N PRO A 204 -23.89 2.18 0.79
CA PRO A 204 -25.29 2.15 1.19
C PRO A 204 -25.50 3.14 2.35
N GLN A 205 -26.75 3.53 2.60
CA GLN A 205 -27.11 4.35 3.76
C GLN A 205 -27.08 3.50 5.05
N ASP A 206 -25.91 2.98 5.39
CA ASP A 206 -25.64 2.14 6.57
C ASP A 206 -24.37 2.63 7.24
N GLU A 207 -24.52 3.28 8.39
CA GLU A 207 -23.46 3.86 9.20
C GLU A 207 -22.54 2.83 9.85
N THR A 208 -22.90 1.55 9.79
CA THR A 208 -22.06 0.46 10.33
C THR A 208 -21.03 -0.05 9.34
N ILE A 209 -21.08 0.35 8.05
CA ILE A 209 -20.15 -0.11 7.02
C ILE A 209 -18.71 0.30 7.36
N VAL A 210 -17.79 -0.66 7.29
CA VAL A 210 -16.34 -0.40 7.34
C VAL A 210 -15.84 -0.13 5.92
N PRO A 211 -15.22 1.03 5.65
CA PRO A 211 -14.54 1.28 4.38
C PRO A 211 -13.48 0.23 4.10
N ILE A 212 -13.63 -0.48 2.98
CA ILE A 212 -12.67 -1.47 2.50
C ILE A 212 -12.41 -1.28 1.00
N LEU A 213 -11.28 -1.83 0.56
CA LEU A 213 -10.94 -1.93 -0.85
C LEU A 213 -11.97 -2.80 -1.56
N LYS A 214 -12.61 -2.24 -2.58
CA LYS A 214 -13.53 -2.98 -3.45
C LYS A 214 -12.71 -3.94 -4.33
N LYS A 215 -13.28 -5.08 -4.70
CA LYS A 215 -12.60 -6.09 -5.52
C LYS A 215 -13.14 -6.13 -6.95
N LEU A 216 -12.30 -6.60 -7.88
CA LEU A 216 -12.69 -6.81 -9.28
C LEU A 216 -13.95 -7.67 -9.41
N PRO A 217 -14.91 -7.30 -10.28
CA PRO A 217 -16.05 -8.13 -10.61
C PRO A 217 -15.67 -9.30 -11.51
N CYS A 218 -16.39 -10.41 -11.39
CA CYS A 218 -16.42 -11.42 -12.44
C CYS A 218 -16.94 -10.83 -13.76
N HIS A 219 -16.45 -11.30 -14.91
CA HIS A 219 -16.87 -10.79 -16.23
C HIS A 219 -18.39 -10.81 -16.42
N TRP A 220 -19.08 -11.86 -15.96
CA TRP A 220 -20.53 -11.95 -16.05
C TRP A 220 -21.28 -10.84 -15.30
N VAL A 221 -20.70 -10.24 -14.25
CA VAL A 221 -21.30 -9.10 -13.51
C VAL A 221 -21.33 -7.86 -14.40
N ILE A 222 -20.32 -7.70 -15.26
CA ILE A 222 -20.24 -6.68 -16.30
C ILE A 222 -21.26 -6.97 -17.40
N ASP A 223 -21.36 -8.22 -17.85
CA ASP A 223 -22.30 -8.65 -18.90
C ASP A 223 -23.77 -8.48 -18.51
N GLN A 224 -24.10 -8.67 -17.22
CA GLN A 224 -25.43 -8.40 -16.66
C GLN A 224 -25.69 -6.91 -16.43
N GLY A 225 -24.70 -6.03 -16.65
CA GLY A 225 -24.85 -4.58 -16.56
C GLY A 225 -24.86 -4.01 -15.13
N TYR A 226 -24.40 -4.76 -14.12
CA TYR A 226 -24.28 -4.24 -12.74
C TYR A 226 -23.23 -3.12 -12.62
N VAL A 227 -22.23 -3.13 -13.50
CA VAL A 227 -21.12 -2.17 -13.53
C VAL A 227 -20.69 -1.90 -14.97
N GLY A 228 -20.42 -0.63 -15.30
CA GLY A 228 -19.97 -0.23 -16.64
C GLY A 228 -18.46 -0.04 -16.74
N ASN A 229 -17.90 -0.19 -17.94
CA ASN A 229 -16.45 -0.11 -18.19
C ASN A 229 -15.80 1.20 -17.72
N GLU A 230 -16.48 2.34 -17.86
CA GLU A 230 -15.97 3.63 -17.34
C GLU A 230 -15.81 3.61 -15.81
N THR A 231 -16.79 3.07 -15.11
CA THR A 231 -16.75 2.88 -13.65
C THR A 231 -15.63 1.93 -13.25
N LEU A 232 -15.41 0.84 -14.00
CA LEU A 232 -14.34 -0.12 -13.73
C LEU A 232 -12.96 0.52 -13.84
N GLN A 233 -12.71 1.27 -14.92
CA GLN A 233 -11.42 1.95 -15.14
C GLN A 233 -11.10 2.96 -14.03
N GLN A 234 -12.11 3.62 -13.47
CA GLN A 234 -11.93 4.58 -12.36
C GLN A 234 -11.82 3.90 -10.98
N MET A 235 -12.44 2.72 -10.80
CA MET A 235 -12.38 1.96 -9.54
C MET A 235 -11.14 1.08 -9.40
N PHE A 236 -10.50 0.69 -10.50
CA PHE A 236 -9.48 -0.36 -10.54
C PHE A 236 -8.27 0.04 -11.41
N ASP A 237 -7.60 1.13 -11.02
CA ASP A 237 -6.34 1.57 -11.63
C ASP A 237 -5.13 0.81 -11.05
N PHE A 238 -4.77 -0.30 -11.69
CA PHE A 238 -3.66 -1.16 -11.29
C PHE A 238 -2.31 -0.68 -11.82
N ASN A 239 -1.80 0.42 -11.27
CA ASN A 239 -0.45 0.86 -11.58
C ASN A 239 0.61 -0.07 -10.96
N TRP A 240 1.18 -0.97 -11.77
CA TRP A 240 2.25 -1.90 -11.36
C TRP A 240 3.66 -1.29 -11.31
N GLN A 241 3.83 0.02 -11.53
CA GLN A 241 5.14 0.66 -11.40
C GLN A 241 5.58 0.72 -9.93
N ILE A 242 6.90 0.65 -9.70
CA ILE A 242 7.50 0.82 -8.37
C ILE A 242 7.04 2.17 -7.78
N PRO A 243 6.48 2.21 -6.55
CA PRO A 243 5.95 3.45 -5.97
C PRO A 243 7.02 4.53 -5.75
N ASP A 244 6.77 5.75 -6.20
CA ASP A 244 7.60 6.92 -5.92
C ASP A 244 7.20 7.58 -4.59
N TYR A 245 7.61 6.94 -3.49
CA TYR A 245 7.35 7.43 -2.13
C TYR A 245 7.98 8.80 -1.86
N LEU A 246 9.09 9.15 -2.53
CA LEU A 246 9.77 10.44 -2.34
C LEU A 246 8.94 11.59 -2.92
N SER A 247 8.47 11.45 -4.16
CA SER A 247 7.57 12.45 -4.75
C SER A 247 6.23 12.51 -4.03
N ALA A 248 5.65 11.36 -3.67
CA ALA A 248 4.39 11.30 -2.92
C ALA A 248 4.49 11.93 -1.52
N GLY A 249 5.65 11.85 -0.87
CA GLY A 249 5.85 12.46 0.46
C GLY A 249 6.20 13.95 0.44
N ARG A 250 6.75 14.49 -0.66
CA ARG A 250 7.18 15.88 -0.76
C ARG A 250 6.05 16.90 -0.58
N GLN A 251 4.80 16.51 -0.82
CA GLN A 251 3.63 17.36 -0.57
C GLN A 251 3.38 17.64 0.93
N TYR A 252 3.92 16.82 1.84
CA TYR A 252 3.74 16.98 3.28
C TYR A 252 4.86 17.78 3.95
N LEU A 253 5.83 18.32 3.21
CA LEU A 253 6.93 19.09 3.81
C LEU A 253 6.41 20.32 4.56
N ALA A 254 6.92 20.54 5.77
CA ALA A 254 6.51 21.62 6.67
C ALA A 254 7.72 22.28 7.31
N SER A 255 7.80 23.61 7.21
CA SER A 255 8.96 24.38 7.64
C SER A 255 8.96 24.74 9.13
N ASN A 256 7.84 24.51 9.83
CA ASN A 256 7.58 24.96 11.20
C ASN A 256 6.41 24.18 11.83
N CYS A 257 6.28 24.23 13.17
CA CYS A 257 5.33 23.39 13.87
C CYS A 257 3.85 23.77 13.67
N GLN A 258 3.54 25.01 13.29
CA GLN A 258 2.17 25.40 12.95
C GLN A 258 1.73 24.73 11.62
N GLU A 259 2.61 24.75 10.62
CA GLU A 259 2.37 24.10 9.33
C GLU A 259 2.33 22.57 9.46
N ALA A 260 3.25 21.98 10.24
CA ALA A 260 3.28 20.54 10.48
C ALA A 260 1.98 20.06 11.18
N ASN A 261 1.48 20.80 12.16
CA ASN A 261 0.19 20.47 12.81
C ASN A 261 -1.01 20.66 11.88
N ARG A 262 -0.99 21.65 10.98
CA ARG A 262 -2.01 21.79 9.93
C ARG A 262 -2.03 20.55 9.04
N ILE A 263 -0.87 20.12 8.54
CA ILE A 263 -0.74 18.93 7.68
C ILE A 263 -1.18 17.66 8.41
N SER A 264 -0.77 17.49 9.69
CA SER A 264 -1.24 16.40 10.54
C SER A 264 -2.77 16.32 10.59
N GLN A 265 -3.45 17.44 10.82
CA GLN A 265 -4.89 17.46 11.08
C GLN A 265 -5.74 17.48 9.81
N GLU A 266 -5.33 18.23 8.78
CA GLU A 266 -6.11 18.46 7.56
C GLU A 266 -5.85 17.41 6.47
N GLU A 267 -4.60 16.94 6.31
CA GLU A 267 -4.20 16.04 5.22
C GLU A 267 -4.03 14.58 5.68
N ILE A 268 -3.47 14.37 6.89
CA ILE A 268 -3.17 13.03 7.45
C ILE A 268 -4.32 12.51 8.34
N GLY A 269 -5.15 13.40 8.90
CA GLY A 269 -6.24 13.03 9.82
C GLY A 269 -5.77 12.63 11.23
N PHE A 270 -4.62 13.14 11.67
CA PHE A 270 -3.98 12.84 12.96
C PHE A 270 -3.81 14.08 13.86
N TRP A 271 -3.75 13.88 15.18
CA TRP A 271 -3.93 14.94 16.18
C TRP A 271 -2.74 15.90 16.37
N ASP A 272 -1.52 15.38 16.49
CA ASP A 272 -0.31 16.16 16.80
C ASP A 272 0.86 15.74 15.90
N ALA A 273 1.48 16.74 15.27
CA ALA A 273 2.65 16.59 14.42
C ALA A 273 3.90 16.02 15.12
N SER A 274 3.96 16.05 16.45
CA SER A 274 5.06 15.43 17.20
C SER A 274 5.05 13.90 17.12
N SER A 275 3.87 13.28 17.10
CA SER A 275 3.71 11.82 17.24
C SER A 275 3.26 11.15 15.93
N MET A 276 3.34 11.85 14.80
CA MET A 276 2.75 11.41 13.53
C MET A 276 3.66 10.56 12.64
N CYS A 277 4.82 10.08 13.11
CA CYS A 277 5.79 9.35 12.27
C CYS A 277 5.19 8.13 11.56
N GLY A 278 4.43 7.33 12.29
CA GLY A 278 3.65 6.22 11.76
C GLY A 278 2.56 6.66 10.78
N PRO A 279 1.62 7.54 11.17
CA PRO A 279 0.61 8.09 10.27
C PRO A 279 1.13 8.73 8.99
N LEU A 280 2.22 9.49 9.07
CA LEU A 280 2.88 10.11 7.92
C LEU A 280 3.42 9.02 6.97
N ALA A 281 4.17 8.03 7.48
CA ALA A 281 4.64 6.91 6.67
C ALA A 281 3.48 6.16 6.00
N TRP A 282 2.41 5.85 6.74
CA TRP A 282 1.19 5.22 6.20
C TRP A 282 0.56 6.04 5.07
N THR A 283 0.46 7.37 5.25
CA THR A 283 -0.18 8.25 4.26
C THR A 283 0.66 8.34 2.99
N ILE A 284 2.00 8.43 3.11
CA ILE A 284 2.88 8.41 1.94
C ILE A 284 2.76 7.07 1.18
N ILE A 285 2.67 5.94 1.88
CA ILE A 285 2.48 4.63 1.24
C ILE A 285 1.13 4.57 0.52
N LYS A 286 0.06 5.11 1.12
CA LYS A 286 -1.27 5.21 0.49
C LYS A 286 -1.21 6.04 -0.79
N ASP A 287 -0.67 7.26 -0.72
CA ASP A 287 -0.67 8.20 -1.85
C ASP A 287 0.28 7.78 -2.98
N ALA A 288 1.32 6.99 -2.68
CA ALA A 288 2.16 6.34 -3.68
C ALA A 288 1.54 5.05 -4.27
N ASN A 289 0.33 4.65 -3.87
CA ASN A 289 -0.32 3.37 -4.22
C ASN A 289 0.55 2.14 -3.87
N GLY A 290 1.26 2.22 -2.73
CA GLY A 290 2.27 1.24 -2.31
C GLY A 290 1.76 0.07 -1.47
N PHE A 291 0.49 0.08 -1.06
CA PHE A 291 -0.14 -1.05 -0.35
C PHE A 291 -0.54 -2.19 -1.31
N PRO A 292 -0.54 -3.46 -0.87
CA PRO A 292 -1.02 -4.58 -1.68
C PRO A 292 -2.55 -4.52 -1.87
N TYR A 293 -3.04 -5.15 -2.93
CA TYR A 293 -4.47 -5.28 -3.28
C TYR A 293 -5.20 -6.31 -2.41
N ARG A 294 -5.02 -6.20 -1.09
CA ARG A 294 -5.67 -7.03 -0.06
C ARG A 294 -6.52 -6.15 0.87
N ILE A 295 -7.50 -6.75 1.52
CA ILE A 295 -8.25 -6.15 2.63
C ILE A 295 -7.47 -6.37 3.93
N GLY A 296 -7.32 -5.31 4.72
CA GLY A 296 -6.79 -5.38 6.08
C GLY A 296 -6.83 -4.04 6.78
N ASP A 297 -6.31 -3.98 8.01
CA ASP A 297 -6.42 -2.81 8.90
C ASP A 297 -5.84 -1.53 8.28
N TRP A 298 -4.85 -1.66 7.38
CA TRP A 298 -4.20 -0.52 6.71
C TRP A 298 -5.10 0.23 5.72
N TYR A 299 -6.24 -0.31 5.29
CA TYR A 299 -7.11 0.39 4.35
C TYR A 299 -8.06 1.39 5.04
N ALA A 300 -8.37 1.16 6.32
CA ALA A 300 -9.38 1.95 7.03
C ALA A 300 -8.88 3.36 7.36
N ASP A 301 -7.76 3.47 8.08
CA ASP A 301 -7.11 4.73 8.43
C ASP A 301 -5.67 4.50 8.96
N ALA A 302 -4.96 5.60 9.21
CA ALA A 302 -3.59 5.61 9.73
C ALA A 302 -3.41 5.01 11.14
N SER A 303 -4.48 4.69 11.89
CA SER A 303 -4.39 4.29 13.30
C SER A 303 -3.66 2.97 13.52
N ILE A 304 -3.58 2.10 12.51
CA ILE A 304 -2.71 0.90 12.50
C ILE A 304 -1.24 1.23 12.83
N PHE A 305 -0.75 2.41 12.45
CA PHE A 305 0.61 2.89 12.74
C PHE A 305 0.70 3.77 14.00
N THR A 306 -0.40 3.96 14.74
CA THR A 306 -0.44 4.77 15.97
C THR A 306 -0.32 3.90 17.21
N ALA A 307 0.45 4.35 18.22
CA ALA A 307 0.82 3.54 19.39
C ALA A 307 1.33 2.12 19.03
N ALA A 308 1.90 2.00 17.84
CA ALA A 308 2.53 0.79 17.34
C ALA A 308 3.71 0.44 18.23
N ASN A 309 3.88 -0.85 18.57
CA ASN A 309 5.09 -1.37 19.18
C ASN A 309 5.21 -2.87 18.83
N PRO A 310 6.00 -3.23 17.80
CA PRO A 310 5.98 -4.60 17.28
C PRO A 310 6.38 -5.64 18.32
N LYS A 311 7.32 -5.31 19.22
CA LYS A 311 7.78 -6.18 20.30
C LYS A 311 6.70 -6.53 21.34
N TRP A 312 5.75 -5.62 21.60
CA TRP A 312 4.71 -5.80 22.63
C TRP A 312 3.31 -6.13 22.10
N ASN A 313 2.90 -5.51 20.99
CA ASN A 313 1.56 -5.68 20.40
C ASN A 313 1.59 -6.12 18.93
N GLY A 314 2.79 -6.30 18.35
CA GLY A 314 2.98 -6.72 16.97
C GLY A 314 2.61 -5.68 15.91
N ARG A 315 2.09 -4.50 16.28
CA ARG A 315 1.73 -3.43 15.33
C ARG A 315 2.95 -2.57 15.01
N PRO A 316 3.13 -2.11 13.75
CA PRO A 316 2.12 -2.16 12.67
C PRO A 316 2.03 -3.51 11.96
N TRP A 317 3.06 -4.34 12.02
CA TRP A 317 3.28 -5.51 11.16
C TRP A 317 2.12 -6.52 11.17
N LEU A 318 1.56 -6.83 12.35
CA LEU A 318 0.42 -7.74 12.51
C LEU A 318 -0.90 -7.23 11.92
N GLY A 319 -0.99 -5.96 11.50
CA GLY A 319 -2.14 -5.47 10.75
C GLY A 319 -2.07 -5.77 9.25
N PHE A 320 -0.92 -6.25 8.75
CA PHE A 320 -0.70 -6.66 7.37
C PHE A 320 -0.85 -8.17 7.18
N ASP A 321 -1.12 -8.58 5.94
CA ASP A 321 -1.09 -9.99 5.56
C ASP A 321 0.35 -10.52 5.61
N PRO A 322 0.66 -11.59 6.39
CA PRO A 322 2.01 -12.11 6.55
C PRO A 322 2.62 -12.67 5.24
N GLU A 323 1.83 -12.93 4.20
CA GLU A 323 2.34 -13.30 2.87
C GLU A 323 2.88 -12.11 2.08
N THR A 324 2.66 -10.87 2.54
CA THR A 324 3.02 -9.66 1.77
C THR A 324 4.34 -9.02 2.18
N TYR A 325 4.95 -9.44 3.29
CA TYR A 325 6.14 -8.80 3.83
C TYR A 325 7.16 -9.76 4.47
N ASP A 326 8.37 -9.26 4.68
CA ASP A 326 9.42 -9.79 5.53
C ASP A 326 9.69 -8.79 6.67
N VAL A 327 9.98 -9.28 7.88
CA VAL A 327 10.46 -8.46 9.00
C VAL A 327 11.80 -9.00 9.50
N PHE A 328 12.79 -8.12 9.55
CA PHE A 328 14.13 -8.38 10.07
C PHE A 328 14.29 -7.65 11.40
N HIS A 329 14.54 -8.38 12.49
CA HIS A 329 14.75 -7.80 13.83
C HIS A 329 16.22 -7.81 14.22
N THR A 330 16.67 -6.75 14.91
CA THR A 330 17.97 -6.72 15.58
C THR A 330 17.87 -5.98 16.92
N ASP A 331 18.43 -6.58 17.98
CA ASP A 331 18.66 -5.90 19.26
C ASP A 331 19.93 -5.00 19.22
N THR A 332 20.66 -4.96 18.10
CA THR A 332 21.86 -4.11 17.95
C THR A 332 21.43 -2.64 17.80
N PRO A 333 21.99 -1.70 18.59
CA PRO A 333 21.67 -0.28 18.44
C PRO A 333 21.89 0.20 17.01
N MET A 334 20.92 0.97 16.49
CA MET A 334 21.00 1.63 15.19
C MET A 334 22.21 2.58 15.01
N PRO A 335 22.68 3.30 16.05
CA PRO A 335 23.80 4.23 15.92
C PRO A 335 25.13 3.54 15.62
N GLY A 336 25.70 3.80 14.45
CA GLY A 336 26.92 3.15 13.99
C GLY A 336 26.71 1.73 13.45
N TYR A 337 25.45 1.33 13.21
CA TYR A 337 25.13 0.06 12.57
C TYR A 337 25.49 0.10 11.09
N ASP A 338 26.28 -0.88 10.64
CA ASP A 338 26.68 -0.99 9.24
C ASP A 338 25.59 -1.67 8.41
N PHE A 339 24.57 -0.91 8.03
CA PHE A 339 23.51 -1.38 7.13
C PHE A 339 24.08 -1.92 5.81
N ALA A 340 25.11 -1.28 5.24
CA ALA A 340 25.69 -1.70 3.97
C ALA A 340 26.30 -3.12 4.03
N ALA A 341 26.92 -3.48 5.16
CA ALA A 341 27.41 -4.83 5.41
C ALA A 341 26.32 -5.83 5.83
N ASN A 342 25.13 -5.37 6.24
CA ASN A 342 24.07 -6.19 6.85
C ASN A 342 22.73 -6.14 6.08
N GLY A 343 22.78 -6.06 4.74
CA GLY A 343 21.62 -6.24 3.86
C GLY A 343 20.96 -4.97 3.32
N ASP A 344 21.52 -3.80 3.66
CA ASP A 344 21.14 -2.46 3.19
C ASP A 344 19.66 -2.08 3.47
N LEU A 345 19.33 -0.81 3.25
CA LEU A 345 17.95 -0.32 3.26
C LEU A 345 17.59 0.17 1.85
N HIS A 346 16.41 -0.21 1.37
CA HIS A 346 15.93 0.04 0.01
C HIS A 346 14.65 0.86 -0.01
N THR A 347 14.38 1.50 -1.14
CA THR A 347 13.20 2.33 -1.36
C THR A 347 11.90 1.56 -1.09
N GLY A 348 11.14 1.99 -0.07
CA GLY A 348 9.94 1.31 0.44
C GLY A 348 10.09 0.58 1.78
N ASP A 349 11.32 0.36 2.26
CA ASP A 349 11.56 -0.21 3.59
C ASP A 349 11.03 0.72 4.69
N ILE A 350 10.37 0.12 5.69
CA ILE A 350 9.87 0.81 6.88
C ILE A 350 10.68 0.34 8.08
N LEU A 351 11.23 1.29 8.86
CA LEU A 351 12.02 1.00 10.04
C LEU A 351 11.25 1.42 11.28
N TYR A 352 11.20 0.54 12.27
CA TYR A 352 10.73 0.86 13.61
C TYR A 352 11.93 0.87 14.57
N SER A 353 12.29 2.03 15.09
CA SER A 353 13.47 2.22 15.95
C SER A 353 13.09 2.23 17.43
N TYR A 354 13.63 1.30 18.23
CA TYR A 354 13.30 1.16 19.65
C TYR A 354 14.16 2.07 20.53
N SER A 355 13.51 2.86 21.39
CA SER A 355 14.14 3.82 22.32
C SER A 355 14.26 3.27 23.75
N THR A 356 13.27 2.50 24.19
CA THR A 356 13.22 1.85 25.51
C THR A 356 12.48 0.51 25.46
N LEU A 357 12.74 -0.37 26.43
CA LEU A 357 11.92 -1.58 26.65
C LEU A 357 10.71 -1.34 27.56
N TYR A 358 10.60 -0.15 28.17
CA TYR A 358 9.56 0.24 29.11
C TYR A 358 9.19 1.70 28.88
N GLN A 359 7.91 2.09 29.02
CA GLN A 359 7.53 3.50 29.05
C GLN A 359 8.30 4.23 30.16
N SER A 360 9.31 5.02 29.76
CA SER A 360 10.05 5.89 30.66
C SER A 360 9.38 7.27 30.65
N PRO A 361 9.35 8.00 31.79
CA PRO A 361 9.02 9.42 31.78
C PRO A 361 10.12 10.30 31.12
N ASP A 362 11.24 9.70 30.70
CA ASP A 362 12.32 10.39 29.98
C ASP A 362 11.96 10.69 28.52
N GLU A 363 12.67 11.65 27.93
CA GLU A 363 12.62 12.11 26.54
C GLU A 363 13.17 11.07 25.52
N ARG A 364 12.66 9.85 25.58
CA ARG A 364 12.97 8.72 24.68
C ARG A 364 11.69 8.26 24.02
N PHE A 365 11.66 8.25 22.69
CA PHE A 365 10.50 7.78 21.93
C PHE A 365 10.87 6.84 20.79
N ASP A 366 10.03 5.82 20.61
CA ASP A 366 10.11 4.91 19.48
C ASP A 366 9.65 5.66 18.22
N HIS A 367 10.32 5.44 17.08
CA HIS A 367 10.04 6.19 15.85
C HIS A 367 9.88 5.28 14.64
N ILE A 368 9.16 5.78 13.64
CA ILE A 368 8.99 5.12 12.35
C ILE A 368 9.63 5.97 11.26
N PHE A 369 10.63 5.41 10.58
CA PHE A 369 11.18 5.95 9.36
C PHE A 369 10.70 5.12 8.16
N MET A 370 10.63 5.75 6.99
CA MET A 370 10.44 5.04 5.73
C MET A 370 11.49 5.53 4.75
N VAL A 371 12.16 4.61 4.05
CA VAL A 371 13.06 4.94 2.96
C VAL A 371 12.21 5.38 1.77
N ALA A 372 12.01 6.69 1.65
CA ALA A 372 11.22 7.29 0.58
C ALA A 372 11.95 7.23 -0.78
N GLY A 373 13.29 7.21 -0.77
CA GLY A 373 14.10 7.04 -1.98
C GLY A 373 15.60 7.04 -1.73
N VAL A 374 16.38 7.11 -2.81
CA VAL A 374 17.84 7.19 -2.80
C VAL A 374 18.29 8.43 -3.59
N ASP A 375 19.25 9.20 -3.06
CA ASP A 375 19.78 10.39 -3.72
C ASP A 375 20.96 10.12 -4.69
N GLU A 376 21.46 11.18 -5.33
CA GLU A 376 22.61 11.12 -6.26
C GLU A 376 23.93 10.65 -5.60
N ASN A 377 24.04 10.79 -4.27
CA ASN A 377 25.19 10.35 -3.48
C ASN A 377 25.02 8.92 -2.95
N ASN A 378 23.99 8.19 -3.41
CA ASN A 378 23.57 6.88 -2.90
C ASN A 378 23.15 6.94 -1.41
N ALA A 379 22.74 8.10 -0.89
CA ALA A 379 22.23 8.24 0.46
C ALA A 379 20.75 7.81 0.54
N ARG A 380 20.35 7.19 1.65
CA ARG A 380 18.96 6.77 1.88
C ARG A 380 18.16 7.94 2.44
N ILE A 381 17.09 8.30 1.75
CA ILE A 381 16.28 9.49 2.06
C ILE A 381 14.96 9.06 2.70
N SER A 382 14.56 9.73 3.76
CA SER A 382 13.23 9.62 4.37
C SER A 382 12.55 10.98 4.34
N ILE A 383 11.21 10.97 4.26
CA ILE A 383 10.40 12.11 4.67
C ILE A 383 9.81 11.75 6.03
N SER A 384 10.11 12.57 7.03
CA SER A 384 9.75 12.28 8.42
C SER A 384 9.39 13.55 9.17
N ASN A 385 8.53 13.41 10.18
CA ASN A 385 8.34 14.45 11.18
C ASN A 385 9.55 14.44 12.12
N MET A 386 10.02 15.62 12.46
CA MET A 386 11.21 15.85 13.25
C MET A 386 10.82 16.72 14.43
N ILE A 387 11.30 16.36 15.61
CA ILE A 387 11.02 17.05 16.86
C ILE A 387 12.34 17.57 17.42
N GLN A 388 12.37 18.84 17.77
CA GLN A 388 13.46 19.42 18.55
C GLN A 388 12.91 19.76 19.93
N ASN A 389 13.42 19.12 20.98
CA ASN A 389 12.95 19.34 22.36
C ASN A 389 13.59 20.58 23.01
N LEU A 390 14.81 20.96 22.59
CA LEU A 390 15.61 22.03 23.20
C LEU A 390 16.35 22.87 22.14
N PRO A 391 16.50 24.20 22.34
CA PRO A 391 16.10 24.98 23.52
C PRO A 391 14.62 25.38 23.55
N THR A 392 13.90 25.15 22.46
CA THR A 392 12.45 25.36 22.31
C THR A 392 11.85 24.16 21.63
N TYR A 393 10.67 23.73 22.07
CA TYR A 393 9.89 22.71 21.38
C TYR A 393 9.48 23.22 19.99
N ASP A 394 9.99 22.57 18.95
CA ASP A 394 9.61 22.83 17.56
C ASP A 394 9.44 21.50 16.81
N CYS A 395 8.65 21.52 15.75
CA CYS A 395 8.35 20.34 14.95
C CYS A 395 8.27 20.70 13.46
N PHE A 396 8.80 19.84 12.60
CA PHE A 396 8.87 20.09 11.16
C PHE A 396 8.76 18.78 10.38
N ILE A 397 8.33 18.83 9.11
CA ILE A 397 8.34 17.66 8.22
C ILE A 397 9.38 17.93 7.15
N ARG A 398 10.42 17.08 7.08
CA ARG A 398 11.54 17.30 6.18
C ARG A 398 11.96 16.03 5.46
N GLU A 399 12.45 16.25 4.24
CA GLU A 399 13.34 15.33 3.56
C GLU A 399 14.67 15.30 4.33
N ILE A 400 15.07 14.10 4.75
CA ILE A 400 16.24 13.85 5.61
C ILE A 400 17.06 12.68 5.07
N THR A 401 18.38 12.80 5.19
CA THR A 401 19.30 11.68 4.97
C THR A 401 19.27 10.78 6.20
N LEU A 402 18.74 9.56 6.08
CA LEU A 402 18.82 8.55 7.13
C LEU A 402 20.27 8.17 7.39
N TYR A 403 20.99 7.75 6.34
CA TYR A 403 22.42 7.47 6.31
C TYR A 403 22.90 7.34 4.84
N THR A 404 24.21 7.22 4.64
CA THR A 404 24.80 6.81 3.35
C THR A 404 25.54 5.48 3.55
N PRO A 405 25.40 4.48 2.66
CA PRO A 405 26.13 3.21 2.78
C PRO A 405 27.63 3.40 2.96
N GLY A 406 28.20 2.81 4.02
CA GLY A 406 29.59 2.98 4.43
C GLY A 406 29.89 4.20 5.32
N ASP A 407 28.97 5.15 5.49
CA ASP A 407 29.06 6.22 6.50
C ASP A 407 28.31 5.81 7.78
N LEU A 408 29.09 5.39 8.78
CA LEU A 408 28.60 4.97 10.09
C LEU A 408 28.52 6.14 11.10
N ALA A 409 28.81 7.37 10.68
CA ALA A 409 29.00 8.54 11.55
C ALA A 409 28.07 9.72 11.25
N ASN A 410 27.48 9.80 10.06
CA ASN A 410 26.53 10.85 9.66
C ASN A 410 25.19 10.27 9.18
N GLY A 411 24.23 11.18 9.00
CA GLY A 411 22.81 10.86 8.81
C GLY A 411 22.03 10.88 10.12
N VAL A 412 20.70 10.96 9.99
CA VAL A 412 19.76 11.05 11.11
C VAL A 412 19.92 9.90 12.10
N ILE A 413 20.05 8.67 11.60
CA ILE A 413 20.06 7.46 12.44
C ILE A 413 21.40 7.24 13.17
N ASN A 414 22.52 7.68 12.57
CA ASN A 414 23.85 7.53 13.16
C ASN A 414 24.21 8.67 14.11
N LYS A 415 23.64 9.86 13.92
CA LYS A 415 24.12 11.08 14.59
C LYS A 415 23.01 11.92 15.19
N GLU A 416 22.09 12.42 14.37
CA GLU A 416 21.24 13.54 14.77
C GLU A 416 20.25 13.13 15.87
N TRP A 417 19.67 11.93 15.77
CA TRP A 417 18.62 11.47 16.69
C TRP A 417 19.14 10.67 17.89
N ASN A 418 20.45 10.69 18.10
CA ASN A 418 21.13 10.04 19.22
C ASN A 418 21.44 11.01 20.37
N SER A 419 21.17 12.29 20.15
CA SER A 419 21.30 13.34 21.15
C SER A 419 20.02 13.47 22.00
N TYR A 420 20.13 14.12 23.15
CA TYR A 420 19.02 14.34 24.08
C TYR A 420 17.96 15.28 23.49
N GLU A 421 18.44 16.26 22.73
CA GLU A 421 17.67 17.31 22.06
C GLU A 421 16.70 16.76 21.00
N ASN A 422 16.99 15.58 20.44
CA ASN A 422 16.27 14.95 19.32
C ASN A 422 15.75 13.53 19.65
N GLY A 423 15.52 13.21 20.92
CA GLY A 423 14.65 12.08 21.31
C GLY A 423 15.25 10.67 21.47
N ARG A 424 16.55 10.46 21.20
CA ARG A 424 17.29 9.20 21.48
C ARG A 424 16.55 7.91 21.06
N THR A 425 16.24 7.77 19.78
CA THR A 425 15.60 6.56 19.23
C THR A 425 16.61 5.50 18.77
N GLY A 426 16.15 4.27 18.50
CA GLY A 426 16.98 3.18 17.93
C GLY A 426 18.10 2.62 18.81
N VAL A 427 18.22 3.08 20.05
CA VAL A 427 19.26 2.65 21.01
C VAL A 427 19.02 1.28 21.62
N MET A 428 17.81 0.72 21.48
CA MET A 428 17.43 -0.63 21.95
C MET A 428 17.13 -1.60 20.79
N GLY A 429 17.75 -1.37 19.61
CA GLY A 429 17.52 -2.16 18.41
C GLY A 429 16.48 -1.56 17.46
N PHE A 430 16.12 -2.31 16.43
CA PHE A 430 15.10 -1.94 15.46
C PHE A 430 14.53 -3.13 14.69
N ASP A 431 13.39 -2.90 14.03
CA ASP A 431 12.85 -3.76 12.98
C ASP A 431 13.02 -3.08 11.61
N ILE A 432 13.29 -3.86 10.57
CA ILE A 432 13.07 -3.49 9.17
C ILE A 432 11.90 -4.31 8.65
N PHE A 433 10.83 -3.65 8.23
CA PHE A 433 9.74 -4.23 7.44
C PHE A 433 10.01 -3.96 5.95
N ARG A 434 9.93 -5.00 5.12
CA ARG A 434 10.19 -4.97 3.68
C ARG A 434 9.09 -5.75 2.96
N TRP A 435 8.49 -5.18 1.92
CA TRP A 435 7.48 -5.90 1.13
C TRP A 435 8.10 -7.08 0.38
N LYS A 436 7.35 -8.17 0.23
CA LYS A 436 7.79 -9.39 -0.50
C LYS A 436 8.13 -9.13 -1.96
N TRP A 437 7.51 -8.12 -2.57
CA TRP A 437 7.87 -7.66 -3.92
C TRP A 437 9.28 -7.04 -3.94
N GLN A 438 9.64 -6.22 -2.95
CA GLN A 438 11.01 -5.69 -2.84
C GLN A 438 12.02 -6.83 -2.68
N THR A 439 11.74 -7.79 -1.78
CA THR A 439 12.59 -8.98 -1.58
C THR A 439 12.81 -9.73 -2.92
N HIS A 440 11.76 -9.92 -3.72
CA HIS A 440 11.84 -10.57 -5.05
C HIS A 440 12.67 -9.77 -6.06
N HIS A 441 12.52 -8.44 -6.10
CA HIS A 441 13.32 -7.55 -6.96
C HIS A 441 14.80 -7.53 -6.56
N LEU A 442 15.11 -7.59 -5.26
CA LEU A 442 16.48 -7.64 -4.73
C LEU A 442 17.16 -8.99 -4.94
N GLU A 443 16.41 -10.10 -4.84
CA GLU A 443 16.90 -11.45 -5.14
C GLU A 443 17.22 -11.64 -6.63
N GLY A 444 16.55 -10.88 -7.51
CA GLY A 444 16.80 -10.86 -8.95
C GLY A 444 16.55 -12.22 -9.63
N GLN A 445 15.61 -13.02 -9.10
CA GLN A 445 15.34 -14.38 -9.53
C GLN A 445 13.85 -14.57 -9.83
N ALA A 446 13.51 -15.56 -10.65
CA ALA A 446 12.12 -15.98 -10.84
C ALA A 446 11.60 -16.70 -9.57
N ARG A 447 10.29 -16.58 -9.30
CA ARG A 447 9.65 -17.11 -8.08
C ARG A 447 8.32 -17.75 -8.42
N GLU A 448 8.04 -18.90 -7.83
CA GLU A 448 6.73 -19.55 -7.92
C GLU A 448 5.70 -18.80 -7.06
N TYR A 449 4.51 -18.58 -7.62
CA TYR A 449 3.39 -17.91 -6.96
C TYR A 449 2.12 -18.76 -7.08
N THR A 450 1.43 -18.99 -5.97
CA THR A 450 0.16 -19.70 -5.95
C THR A 450 -0.98 -18.70 -6.07
N VAL A 451 -1.74 -18.79 -7.17
CA VAL A 451 -2.92 -17.99 -7.47
C VAL A 451 -3.98 -18.17 -6.37
N ARG A 452 -4.48 -17.07 -5.84
CA ARG A 452 -5.56 -17.01 -4.84
C ARG A 452 -6.91 -16.83 -5.52
N PHE A 453 -8.00 -16.91 -4.76
CA PHE A 453 -9.30 -16.45 -5.24
C PHE A 453 -9.26 -14.96 -5.56
N GLY A 454 -9.89 -14.57 -6.67
CA GLY A 454 -10.01 -13.20 -7.18
C GLY A 454 -8.75 -12.62 -7.82
N ASP A 455 -7.64 -13.36 -7.89
CA ASP A 455 -6.45 -12.90 -8.61
C ASP A 455 -6.70 -12.84 -10.13
N THR A 456 -6.10 -11.82 -10.76
CA THR A 456 -5.88 -11.72 -12.21
C THR A 456 -4.39 -11.43 -12.46
N LEU A 457 -3.95 -11.43 -13.72
CA LEU A 457 -2.58 -11.03 -14.04
C LEU A 457 -2.32 -9.56 -13.68
N GLU A 458 -3.33 -8.70 -13.74
CA GLU A 458 -3.26 -7.29 -13.36
C GLU A 458 -3.14 -7.09 -11.83
N THR A 459 -3.89 -7.85 -11.01
CA THR A 459 -3.78 -7.75 -9.55
C THR A 459 -2.45 -8.31 -9.04
N ILE A 460 -1.96 -9.40 -9.64
CA ILE A 460 -0.65 -9.98 -9.31
C ILE A 460 0.47 -9.04 -9.77
N ALA A 461 0.39 -8.48 -10.98
CA ALA A 461 1.31 -7.46 -11.47
C ALA A 461 1.39 -6.25 -10.53
N PHE A 462 0.23 -5.77 -10.06
CA PHE A 462 0.14 -4.70 -9.08
C PHE A 462 0.79 -5.07 -7.75
N ASP A 463 0.47 -6.24 -7.17
CA ASP A 463 1.05 -6.69 -5.89
C ASP A 463 2.59 -6.84 -5.97
N TRP A 464 3.11 -7.39 -7.08
CA TRP A 464 4.52 -7.73 -7.26
C TRP A 464 5.36 -6.67 -7.98
N LYS A 465 4.74 -5.59 -8.46
CA LYS A 465 5.39 -4.51 -9.23
C LYS A 465 6.12 -5.03 -10.48
N ILE A 466 5.47 -5.95 -11.20
CA ILE A 466 5.97 -6.59 -12.44
C ILE A 466 4.97 -6.29 -13.56
N PRO A 467 5.37 -5.99 -14.81
CA PRO A 467 4.41 -5.79 -15.90
C PRO A 467 3.55 -7.05 -16.15
N PRO A 468 2.21 -6.91 -16.34
CA PRO A 468 1.32 -8.04 -16.59
C PRO A 468 1.78 -8.93 -17.76
N GLN A 469 2.29 -8.31 -18.83
CA GLN A 469 2.78 -9.02 -20.01
C GLN A 469 3.99 -9.91 -19.69
N SER A 470 4.91 -9.46 -18.82
CA SER A 470 6.06 -10.25 -18.41
C SER A 470 5.65 -11.51 -17.62
N ILE A 471 4.58 -11.43 -16.83
CA ILE A 471 3.99 -12.60 -16.15
C ILE A 471 3.32 -13.52 -17.18
N ALA A 472 2.55 -12.97 -18.12
CA ALA A 472 1.87 -13.72 -19.17
C ALA A 472 2.87 -14.51 -20.05
N ASP A 473 3.93 -13.84 -20.52
CA ASP A 473 4.99 -14.42 -21.36
C ASP A 473 5.74 -15.56 -20.64
N ALA A 474 6.09 -15.35 -19.37
CA ALA A 474 6.79 -16.33 -18.52
C ALA A 474 5.96 -17.61 -18.28
N ASN A 475 4.63 -17.51 -18.34
CA ASN A 475 3.70 -18.63 -18.13
C ASN A 475 3.08 -19.16 -19.43
N HIS A 476 3.42 -18.57 -20.58
CA HIS A 476 2.87 -18.91 -21.90
C HIS A 476 1.34 -18.82 -21.98
N ILE A 477 0.77 -17.81 -21.31
CA ILE A 477 -0.66 -17.49 -21.29
C ILE A 477 -0.91 -16.08 -21.86
N ARG A 478 -2.17 -15.75 -22.14
CA ARG A 478 -2.58 -14.41 -22.57
C ARG A 478 -2.97 -13.58 -21.35
N LEU A 479 -2.87 -12.25 -21.46
CA LEU A 479 -3.32 -11.30 -20.42
C LEU A 479 -4.76 -11.56 -19.95
N THR A 480 -5.64 -11.96 -20.87
CA THR A 480 -7.06 -12.20 -20.60
C THR A 480 -7.39 -13.63 -20.14
N ASP A 481 -6.41 -14.53 -20.04
CA ASP A 481 -6.68 -15.90 -19.61
C ASP A 481 -7.06 -15.93 -18.11
N GLN A 482 -8.12 -16.66 -17.79
CA GLN A 482 -8.55 -16.83 -16.41
C GLN A 482 -7.57 -17.76 -15.68
N LEU A 483 -6.99 -17.25 -14.59
CA LEU A 483 -6.20 -18.05 -13.66
C LEU A 483 -7.12 -18.91 -12.78
N LEU A 484 -6.63 -20.05 -12.30
CA LEU A 484 -7.37 -20.95 -11.42
C LEU A 484 -6.87 -20.83 -9.96
N PRO A 485 -7.74 -20.76 -8.94
CA PRO A 485 -7.30 -20.79 -7.55
C PRO A 485 -6.48 -22.06 -7.26
N GLY A 486 -5.32 -21.89 -6.61
CA GLY A 486 -4.36 -22.97 -6.37
C GLY A 486 -3.44 -23.31 -7.56
N GLN A 487 -3.60 -22.68 -8.72
CA GLN A 487 -2.63 -22.75 -9.81
C GLN A 487 -1.31 -22.14 -9.36
N THR A 488 -0.19 -22.81 -9.64
CA THR A 488 1.13 -22.19 -9.51
C THR A 488 1.52 -21.55 -10.84
N ILE A 489 1.97 -20.30 -10.80
CA ILE A 489 2.53 -19.55 -11.93
C ILE A 489 3.92 -19.05 -11.56
N THR A 490 4.79 -18.87 -12.55
CA THR A 490 6.12 -18.29 -12.37
C THR A 490 6.04 -16.77 -12.49
N LEU A 491 6.43 -16.05 -11.44
CA LEU A 491 6.76 -14.63 -11.51
C LEU A 491 8.18 -14.50 -12.12
N PRO A 492 8.37 -13.74 -13.20
CA PRO A 492 9.68 -13.60 -13.83
C PRO A 492 10.67 -12.88 -12.91
N GLN A 493 11.96 -13.01 -13.25
CA GLN A 493 12.99 -12.11 -12.75
C GLN A 493 12.58 -10.66 -13.09
N PRO A 494 12.57 -9.72 -12.13
CA PRO A 494 12.27 -8.32 -12.41
C PRO A 494 13.36 -7.65 -13.26
N GLU A 495 12.95 -6.66 -14.05
CA GLU A 495 13.85 -5.90 -14.91
C GLU A 495 14.95 -5.18 -14.09
N PRO A 496 16.22 -5.14 -14.56
CA PRO A 496 17.30 -4.47 -13.83
C PRO A 496 17.05 -2.96 -13.68
N GLY A 497 16.63 -2.52 -12.51
CA GLY A 497 16.32 -1.11 -12.25
C GLY A 497 15.98 -0.73 -10.81
N TYR A 498 15.46 -1.66 -10.00
CA TYR A 498 15.17 -1.43 -8.59
C TYR A 498 16.47 -1.19 -7.78
N LYS A 499 16.52 -0.09 -7.00
CA LYS A 499 17.63 0.29 -6.10
C LYS A 499 17.13 0.94 -4.81
#